data_AF-A0A563BE43-F1
#
_entry.id   AF-A0A563BE43-F1
#
_cell.length_a   1.000
_cell.length_b   1.000
_cell.length_c   1.000
_cell.angle_alpha   90.00
_cell.angle_beta   90.00
_cell.angle_gamma   90.00
#
_symmetry.space_group_name_H-M   'P 1'
#
loop_
_entity.id
_entity.type
_entity.pdbx_description
1 polymer ?
#
loop_
_entity_poly.entity_id
_entity_poly.type
_entity_poly.pdbx_seq_one_letter_code
_entity_poly.pdbx_strand_id
1 'polypeptide(L)'
;MNHKLFIAKLDFKPELNRHQDLSILLSKDLSLPTAKSLTKFRENFNNQLKLGKIFFETPDAKYYFAIITPNQIPKNYSYIKFSNLSENSTPDYKIILKAIKILGYKI
;
A
#
# COMPACT_ATOMS: atom_id res chain seq x y z
N MET A 1 -12.26 -11.01 10.84
CA MET A 1 -10.90 -10.49 10.57
C MET A 1 -10.87 -9.74 9.24
N ASN A 2 -10.25 -8.57 9.20
CA ASN A 2 -10.07 -7.79 7.98
C ASN A 2 -8.78 -8.22 7.26
N HIS A 3 -8.76 -8.03 5.94
CA HIS A 3 -7.56 -8.16 5.12
C HIS A 3 -7.20 -6.77 4.63
N LYS A 4 -5.92 -6.39 4.71
CA LYS A 4 -5.41 -5.08 4.29
C LYS A 4 -4.23 -5.24 3.35
N LEU A 5 -4.19 -4.44 2.29
CA LEU A 5 -3.14 -4.52 1.27
C LEU A 5 -2.19 -3.33 1.39
N PHE A 6 -0.90 -3.61 1.47
CA PHE A 6 0.15 -2.63 1.24
C PHE A 6 0.62 -2.73 -0.22
N ILE A 7 0.39 -1.68 -0.98
CA ILE A 7 0.79 -1.58 -2.38
C ILE A 7 1.62 -0.31 -2.53
N ALA A 8 2.92 -0.47 -2.76
CA ALA A 8 3.84 0.64 -2.97
C ALA A 8 4.15 0.82 -4.45
N LYS A 9 4.44 2.06 -4.84
CA LYS A 9 5.01 2.45 -6.12
C LYS A 9 6.28 3.26 -5.84
N LEU A 10 7.37 2.84 -6.48
CA LEU A 10 8.63 3.57 -6.47
C LEU A 10 8.70 4.44 -7.73
N ASP A 11 8.81 5.76 -7.56
CA ASP A 11 9.16 6.64 -8.65
C ASP A 11 10.67 6.89 -8.59
N PHE A 12 11.43 6.10 -9.36
CA PHE A 12 12.88 6.22 -9.48
C PHE A 12 13.25 6.89 -10.81
N LYS A 13 13.95 8.02 -10.74
CA LYS A 13 14.50 8.73 -11.91
C LYS A 13 16.03 8.64 -11.87
N PRO A 14 16.63 7.58 -12.46
CA PRO A 14 18.07 7.35 -12.40
C PRO A 14 18.87 8.54 -12.95
N GLU A 15 18.34 9.20 -13.99
CA GLU A 15 18.97 10.35 -14.66
C GLU A 15 19.14 11.59 -13.76
N LEU A 16 18.40 11.67 -12.65
CA LEU A 16 18.40 12.86 -11.80
C LEU A 16 19.20 12.70 -10.51
N ASN A 17 19.87 11.56 -10.27
CA ASN A 17 20.49 11.22 -8.98
C ASN A 17 19.56 11.45 -7.77
N ARG A 18 18.24 11.47 -8.00
CA ARG A 18 17.25 11.87 -6.99
C ARG A 18 16.86 10.68 -6.12
N HIS A 19 16.55 11.03 -4.87
CA HIS A 19 15.94 10.14 -3.87
C HIS A 19 14.79 9.33 -4.47
N GLN A 20 14.71 8.07 -4.04
CA GLN A 20 13.60 7.18 -4.29
C GLN A 20 12.32 7.77 -3.67
N ASP A 21 11.41 8.29 -4.50
CA ASP A 21 10.11 8.77 -4.03
C ASP A 21 9.16 7.57 -3.89
N LEU A 22 8.88 7.20 -2.63
CA LEU A 22 7.97 6.11 -2.32
C LEU A 22 6.54 6.63 -2.18
N SER A 23 5.62 6.07 -2.96
CA SER A 23 4.19 6.33 -2.84
C SER A 23 3.43 5.06 -2.45
N ILE A 24 2.39 5.20 -1.63
CA ILE A 24 1.53 4.09 -1.20
C ILE A 24 0.13 4.29 -1.79
N LEU A 25 -0.48 3.20 -2.26
CA LEU A 25 -1.86 3.22 -2.70
C LEU A 25 -2.80 3.28 -1.50
N LEU A 26 -3.53 4.39 -1.38
CA LEU A 26 -4.45 4.65 -0.28
C LEU A 26 -5.82 5.08 -0.79
N SER A 27 -6.85 4.87 0.02
CA SER A 27 -8.16 5.47 -0.22
C SER A 27 -8.11 7.00 -0.01
N LYS A 28 -9.20 7.69 -0.35
CA LYS A 28 -9.36 9.12 -0.07
C LYS A 28 -9.17 9.47 1.42
N ASP A 29 -9.54 8.56 2.31
CA ASP A 29 -9.41 8.71 3.76
C ASP A 29 -8.04 8.21 4.29
N LEU A 30 -7.01 8.18 3.44
CA LEU A 30 -5.64 7.76 3.76
C LEU A 30 -5.53 6.34 4.36
N SER A 31 -6.51 5.48 4.08
CA SER A 31 -6.54 4.12 4.59
C SER A 31 -6.04 3.10 3.57
N LEU A 32 -5.39 2.04 4.06
CA LEU A 32 -5.02 0.92 3.19
C LEU A 32 -6.28 0.27 2.58
N PRO A 33 -6.21 -0.23 1.34
CA PRO A 33 -7.26 -1.08 0.79
C PRO A 33 -7.61 -2.20 1.76
N THR A 34 -8.88 -2.24 2.19
CA THR A 34 -9.36 -3.12 3.25
C THR A 34 -10.59 -3.90 2.75
N ALA A 35 -10.64 -5.20 3.03
CA ALA A 35 -11.78 -6.06 2.69
C ALA A 35 -11.98 -7.16 3.73
N LYS A 36 -13.19 -7.73 3.77
CA LYS A 36 -13.52 -8.87 4.65
C LYS A 36 -12.99 -10.22 4.14
N SER A 37 -12.57 -10.30 2.87
CA SER A 37 -12.00 -11.50 2.26
C SER A 37 -11.01 -11.13 1.16
N LEU A 38 -10.09 -12.04 0.83
CA LEU A 38 -9.18 -11.87 -0.30
C LEU A 38 -9.92 -11.86 -1.65
N THR A 39 -11.03 -12.60 -1.77
CA THR A 39 -11.87 -12.62 -2.98
C THR A 39 -12.44 -11.25 -3.29
N LYS A 40 -12.90 -10.49 -2.27
CA LYS A 40 -13.38 -9.11 -2.47
C LYS A 40 -12.32 -8.17 -3.05
N PHE A 41 -11.04 -8.43 -2.82
CA PHE A 41 -10.00 -7.65 -3.47
C PHE A 41 -9.91 -7.94 -4.97
N ARG A 42 -10.17 -9.18 -5.40
CA ARG A 42 -10.25 -9.50 -6.84
C ARG A 42 -11.46 -8.86 -7.49
N GLU A 43 -12.54 -8.58 -6.77
CA GLU A 43 -13.67 -7.80 -7.30
C GLU A 43 -13.32 -6.31 -7.42
N ASN A 44 -12.70 -5.75 -6.38
CA ASN A 44 -12.38 -4.32 -6.33
C ASN A 44 -11.21 -3.91 -7.23
N PHE A 45 -10.25 -4.81 -7.42
CA PHE A 45 -9.02 -4.62 -8.20
C PHE A 45 -8.98 -5.50 -9.46
N ASN A 46 -10.07 -6.22 -9.77
CA ASN A 46 -10.14 -7.19 -10.86
C ASN A 46 -8.95 -8.19 -10.83
N ASN A 47 -8.58 -8.73 -11.99
CA ASN A 47 -7.43 -9.62 -12.16
C ASN A 47 -6.06 -8.88 -12.13
N GLN A 48 -6.03 -7.60 -11.76
CA GLN A 48 -4.83 -6.77 -11.81
C GLN A 48 -3.98 -6.91 -10.55
N LEU A 49 -4.59 -7.41 -9.47
CA LEU A 49 -3.96 -7.58 -8.17
C LEU A 49 -3.18 -8.90 -8.10
N LYS A 50 -1.88 -8.80 -7.81
CA LYS A 50 -1.07 -9.94 -7.36
C LYS A 50 -0.82 -9.81 -5.86
N LEU A 51 -1.36 -10.76 -5.11
CA LEU A 51 -1.15 -10.88 -3.67
C LEU A 51 0.23 -11.47 -3.40
N GLY A 52 0.97 -10.84 -2.50
CA GLY A 52 2.20 -11.35 -1.93
C GLY A 52 1.97 -11.95 -0.53
N LYS A 53 3.08 -12.12 0.21
CA LYS A 53 3.06 -12.67 1.57
C LYS A 53 2.41 -11.71 2.58
N ILE A 54 1.89 -12.29 3.66
CA ILE A 54 1.57 -11.55 4.88
C ILE A 54 2.88 -11.05 5.50
N PHE A 55 2.90 -9.80 5.95
CA PHE A 55 4.06 -9.21 6.64
C PHE A 55 3.75 -8.75 8.07
N PHE A 56 2.48 -8.64 8.41
CA PHE A 56 2.03 -8.30 9.75
C PHE A 56 0.62 -8.82 9.99
N GLU A 57 0.31 -9.18 11.23
CA GLU A 57 -0.99 -9.67 11.66
C GLU A 57 -1.31 -9.15 13.06
N THR A 58 -2.56 -8.77 13.24
CA THR A 58 -3.18 -8.46 14.53
C THR A 58 -4.41 -9.35 14.70
N PRO A 59 -4.99 -9.46 15.91
CA PRO A 59 -6.25 -10.20 16.11
C PRO A 59 -7.37 -9.78 15.15
N ASP A 60 -7.36 -8.50 14.74
CA ASP A 60 -8.41 -7.91 13.91
C ASP A 60 -8.08 -7.91 12.41
N ALA A 61 -6.80 -7.96 12.01
CA ALA A 61 -6.41 -7.77 10.63
C ALA A 61 -5.13 -8.48 10.18
N LYS A 62 -5.13 -8.96 8.93
CA LYS A 62 -3.94 -9.45 8.21
C LYS A 62 -3.49 -8.44 7.18
N TYR A 63 -2.18 -8.15 7.15
CA TYR A 63 -1.57 -7.18 6.24
C TYR A 63 -0.69 -7.90 5.21
N TYR A 64 -0.99 -7.68 3.94
CA TYR A 64 -0.35 -8.35 2.82
C TYR A 64 0.47 -7.36 2.01
N PHE A 65 1.64 -7.77 1.53
CA PHE A 65 2.23 -7.10 0.38
C PHE A 65 1.40 -7.42 -0.85
N ALA A 66 1.25 -6.45 -1.74
CA ALA A 66 0.63 -6.67 -3.03
C ALA A 66 1.15 -5.70 -4.08
N ILE A 67 0.98 -6.07 -5.35
CA ILE A 67 1.27 -5.22 -6.50
C ILE A 67 0.05 -5.18 -7.41
N ILE A 68 -0.15 -4.05 -8.08
CA ILE A 68 -1.19 -3.88 -9.11
C ILE A 68 -0.54 -3.50 -10.43
N THR A 69 -1.28 -3.73 -11.52
CA THR A 69 -0.82 -3.30 -12.84
C THR A 69 -0.84 -1.76 -12.91
N PRO A 70 0.26 -1.10 -13.35
CA PRO A 70 0.47 0.35 -13.14
C PRO A 70 -0.61 1.29 -13.68
N ASN A 71 -1.31 0.90 -14.75
CA ASN A 71 -2.21 1.79 -15.50
C ASN A 71 -3.68 1.71 -15.07
N GLN A 72 -4.01 0.92 -14.05
CA GLN A 72 -5.40 0.67 -13.67
C GLN A 72 -5.57 0.69 -12.15
N ILE A 73 -5.61 1.90 -11.60
CA ILE A 73 -5.93 2.16 -10.19
C ILE A 73 -7.46 2.28 -10.05
N PRO A 74 -8.12 1.62 -9.07
CA PRO A 74 -9.56 1.78 -8.90
C PRO A 74 -9.91 3.22 -8.47
N LYS A 75 -11.06 3.73 -8.93
CA LYS A 75 -11.46 5.17 -8.81
C LYS A 75 -11.34 5.80 -7.42
N ASN A 76 -11.44 5.00 -6.35
CA ASN A 76 -11.43 5.49 -4.96
C ASN A 76 -10.04 5.45 -4.32
N TYR A 77 -9.01 5.12 -5.09
CA TYR A 77 -7.64 5.01 -4.64
C TYR A 77 -6.70 5.91 -5.44
N SER A 78 -5.63 6.32 -4.80
CA SER A 78 -4.56 7.09 -5.41
C SER A 78 -3.22 6.75 -4.75
N TYR A 79 -2.14 6.88 -5.50
CA TYR A 79 -0.80 6.83 -4.93
C TYR A 79 -0.51 8.15 -4.22
N ILE A 80 -0.18 8.05 -2.94
CA ILE A 80 0.17 9.19 -2.09
C ILE A 80 1.62 9.02 -1.64
N LYS A 81 2.43 10.07 -1.82
CA LYS A 81 3.82 10.07 -1.36
C LYS A 81 3.87 9.85 0.14
N PHE A 82 4.77 8.98 0.60
CA PHE A 82 4.97 8.72 2.03
C PHE A 82 5.32 10.00 2.79
N SER A 83 6.09 10.91 2.17
CA SER A 83 6.43 12.24 2.73
C SER A 83 5.23 13.11 3.09
N ASN A 84 4.05 12.83 2.51
CA ASN A 84 2.83 13.59 2.75
C ASN A 84 1.93 12.93 3.82
N LEU A 85 2.33 11.77 4.35
CA LEU A 85 1.59 11.05 5.38
C LEU A 85 2.08 11.46 6.76
N SER A 86 1.19 11.45 7.74
CA SER A 86 1.54 11.69 9.14
C SER A 86 0.84 10.70 10.07
N GLU A 87 1.46 10.41 11.21
CA GLU A 87 0.92 9.49 12.21
C GLU A 87 -0.49 9.89 12.69
N ASN A 88 -0.75 11.19 12.78
CA ASN A 88 -2.02 11.70 13.30
C ASN A 88 -3.19 11.62 12.29
N SER A 89 -2.90 11.53 10.99
CA SER A 89 -3.92 11.57 9.92
C SER A 89 -4.07 10.26 9.16
N THR A 90 -3.17 9.31 9.37
CA THR A 90 -3.10 8.06 8.60
C THR A 90 -3.31 6.86 9.54
N PRO A 91 -4.48 6.20 9.50
CA PRO A 91 -4.84 5.16 10.48
C PRO A 91 -3.82 4.02 10.61
N ASP A 92 -3.21 3.59 9.50
CA ASP A 92 -2.25 2.50 9.45
C ASP A 92 -0.78 2.99 9.38
N TYR A 93 -0.48 4.24 9.77
CA TYR A 93 0.84 4.87 9.57
C TYR A 93 2.01 4.02 10.08
N LYS A 94 1.93 3.53 11.32
CA LYS A 94 2.99 2.70 11.91
C LYS A 94 3.20 1.38 11.16
N ILE A 95 2.13 0.82 10.60
CA ILE A 95 2.16 -0.43 9.87
C ILE A 95 2.73 -0.20 8.46
N ILE A 96 2.37 0.91 7.82
CA ILE A 96 2.99 1.40 6.59
C ILE A 96 4.50 1.57 6.81
N LEU A 97 4.91 2.30 7.85
CA LEU A 97 6.32 2.50 8.19
C LEU A 97 7.07 1.16 8.37
N LYS A 98 6.44 0.18 9.05
CA LYS A 98 6.98 -1.17 9.20
C LYS A 98 7.14 -1.90 7.86
N ALA A 99 6.13 -1.84 7.00
CA ALA A 99 6.17 -2.44 5.68
C ALA A 99 7.32 -1.88 4.84
N ILE A 100 7.52 -0.56 4.88
CA ILE A 100 8.59 0.14 4.15
C ILE A 100 9.97 -0.33 4.64
N LYS A 101 10.17 -0.41 5.96
CA LYS A 101 11.41 -0.94 6.55
C LYS A 101 11.69 -2.39 6.14
N ILE A 102 10.66 -3.25 6.10
CA ILE A 102 10.78 -4.65 5.65
C ILE A 102 11.22 -4.73 4.19
N LEU A 103 10.73 -3.83 3.34
CA LEU A 103 11.12 -3.76 1.92
C LEU A 103 12.51 -3.15 1.70
N GLY A 104 13.18 -2.69 2.76
CA GLY A 104 14.54 -2.14 2.68
C GLY A 104 14.63 -0.73 2.10
N TYR A 105 13.50 -0.04 1.94
CA TYR A 105 13.51 1.35 1.49
C TYR A 105 14.06 2.27 2.58
N LYS A 106 14.90 3.21 2.17
CA LYS A 106 15.35 4.31 3.03
C LYS A 106 14.31 5.43 2.96
N ILE A 107 13.94 5.93 4.13
CA ILE A 107 12.95 6.99 4.33
C ILE A 107 13.67 8.18 4.93
#